data_AF-A0A0U2ZW56-F1
#
_entry.id   AF-A0A0U2ZW56-F1
#
_cell.length_a   1.000
_cell.length_b   1.000
_cell.length_c   1.000
_cell.angle_alpha   90.00
_cell.angle_beta   90.00
_cell.angle_gamma   90.00
#
_symmetry.space_group_name_H-M   'P 1'
#
loop_
_entity.id
_entity.type
_entity.pdbx_description
1 polymer ?
#
loop_
_entity_poly.entity_id
_entity_poly.type
_entity_poly.pdbx_seq_one_letter_code
_entity_poly.pdbx_strand_id
1 'polypeptide(L)'
;AASRKNTDVVLNVYKQVKALDTENQQQKREIFVSDFVGELRKTPDDEISKFMLEIYDQSQGQNQSNDVAYDSNANNTDDTNISAIGGVSDLVGTWIWGHSGSMTKTTTGVYLGGNASRFTYQFLANGTVQYTGIMTVMTGGCRLQAFTTKKGRVSIKGDTMTIAFSPANFSRDDTCSPAKNYKKTLPAETEVYKIKVKNDYGQTQLCMTGKDETCFSKQ
;
A
#
# COMPACT_ATOMS: atom_id res chain seq x y z
N ALA A 1 -14.90 -28.83 -15.45
CA ALA A 1 -13.69 -29.64 -15.18
C ALA A 1 -12.41 -28.79 -15.04
N ALA A 2 -12.31 -27.61 -15.67
CA ALA A 2 -11.12 -26.75 -15.62
C ALA A 2 -10.85 -26.09 -14.23
N SER A 3 -11.91 -25.66 -13.52
CA SER A 3 -11.79 -25.00 -12.20
C SER A 3 -11.09 -25.81 -11.11
N ARG A 4 -11.16 -27.17 -11.12
CA ARG A 4 -10.49 -28.01 -10.11
C ARG A 4 -8.97 -28.05 -10.30
N LYS A 5 -8.47 -27.96 -11.54
CA LYS A 5 -7.02 -27.98 -11.82
C LYS A 5 -6.31 -26.74 -11.26
N ASN A 6 -6.97 -25.59 -11.27
CA ASN A 6 -6.38 -24.33 -10.78
C ASN A 6 -6.26 -24.29 -9.25
N THR A 7 -7.23 -24.86 -8.53
CA THR A 7 -7.13 -24.96 -7.06
C THR A 7 -5.99 -25.89 -6.67
N ASP A 8 -5.77 -26.97 -7.41
CA ASP A 8 -4.68 -27.92 -7.17
C ASP A 8 -3.30 -27.31 -7.44
N VAL A 9 -3.16 -26.46 -8.46
CA VAL A 9 -1.90 -25.75 -8.75
C VAL A 9 -1.56 -24.76 -7.63
N VAL A 10 -2.53 -23.95 -7.19
CA VAL A 10 -2.35 -23.01 -6.08
C VAL A 10 -2.02 -23.75 -4.77
N LEU A 11 -2.73 -24.85 -4.49
CA LEU A 11 -2.46 -25.67 -3.31
C LEU A 11 -1.10 -26.37 -3.36
N ASN A 12 -0.65 -26.81 -4.54
CA ASN A 12 0.63 -27.50 -4.68
C ASN A 12 1.80 -26.54 -4.49
N VAL A 13 1.73 -25.35 -5.10
CA VAL A 13 2.71 -24.27 -4.92
C VAL A 13 2.76 -23.81 -3.46
N TYR A 14 1.60 -23.66 -2.81
CA TYR A 14 1.53 -23.35 -1.38
C TYR A 14 2.17 -24.45 -0.50
N LYS A 15 1.91 -25.74 -0.80
CA LYS A 15 2.50 -26.87 -0.07
C LYS A 15 4.01 -26.93 -0.22
N GLN A 16 4.54 -26.66 -1.41
CA GLN A 16 5.99 -26.65 -1.67
C GLN A 16 6.69 -25.52 -0.93
N VAL A 17 6.11 -24.31 -0.91
CA VAL A 17 6.69 -23.18 -0.15
C VAL A 17 6.65 -23.44 1.36
N LYS A 18 5.58 -24.04 1.87
CA LYS A 18 5.45 -24.35 3.31
C LYS A 18 6.45 -25.43 3.79
N ALA A 19 6.91 -26.30 2.88
CA ALA A 19 7.84 -27.38 3.20
C ALA A 19 9.32 -26.92 3.28
N LEU A 20 9.64 -25.68 2.90
CA LEU A 20 10.99 -25.13 2.98
C LEU A 20 11.30 -24.60 4.38
N ASP A 21 12.58 -24.49 4.75
CA ASP A 21 13.01 -23.82 5.98
C ASP A 21 12.73 -22.31 5.93
N THR A 22 12.76 -21.66 7.11
CA THR A 22 12.31 -20.28 7.29
C THR A 22 13.11 -19.27 6.43
N GLU A 23 14.38 -19.53 6.17
CA GLU A 23 15.27 -18.66 5.39
C GLU A 23 14.97 -18.80 3.89
N ASN A 24 14.84 -20.03 3.41
CA ASN A 24 14.43 -20.33 2.03
C ASN A 24 12.98 -19.90 1.73
N GLN A 25 12.10 -19.93 2.73
CA GLN A 25 10.73 -19.39 2.61
C GLN A 25 10.72 -17.88 2.39
N GLN A 26 11.67 -17.15 2.97
CA GLN A 26 11.73 -15.70 2.84
C GLN A 26 12.25 -15.29 1.46
N GLN A 27 13.30 -15.97 0.98
CA GLN A 27 13.83 -15.77 -0.37
C GLN A 27 12.84 -16.22 -1.46
N LYS A 28 12.13 -17.34 -1.26
CA LYS A 28 11.08 -17.79 -2.18
C LYS A 28 9.86 -16.86 -2.17
N ARG A 29 9.51 -16.21 -1.06
CA ARG A 29 8.41 -15.23 -1.02
C ARG A 29 8.65 -14.01 -1.92
N GLU A 30 9.90 -13.58 -2.07
CA GLU A 30 10.27 -12.48 -2.96
C GLU A 30 10.12 -12.85 -4.45
N ILE A 31 10.35 -14.12 -4.80
CA ILE A 31 10.26 -14.64 -6.18
C ILE A 31 8.86 -15.21 -6.48
N PHE A 32 8.11 -15.59 -5.44
CA PHE A 32 6.80 -16.26 -5.52
C PHE A 32 5.80 -15.50 -6.37
N VAL A 33 5.78 -14.17 -6.23
CA VAL A 33 4.84 -13.31 -6.95
C VAL A 33 5.11 -13.37 -8.46
N SER A 34 6.38 -13.36 -8.86
CA SER A 34 6.79 -13.48 -10.27
C SER A 34 6.42 -14.84 -10.86
N ASP A 35 6.76 -15.93 -10.17
CA ASP A 35 6.49 -17.29 -10.66
C ASP A 35 4.98 -17.59 -10.72
N PHE A 36 4.24 -17.15 -9.69
CA PHE A 36 2.78 -17.28 -9.63
C PHE A 36 2.10 -16.56 -10.79
N VAL A 37 2.49 -15.32 -11.07
CA VAL A 37 1.98 -14.54 -12.20
C VAL A 37 2.37 -15.17 -13.53
N GLY A 38 3.60 -15.69 -13.64
CA GLY A 38 4.05 -16.43 -14.81
C GLY A 38 3.18 -17.65 -15.12
N GLU A 39 2.75 -18.40 -14.09
CA GLU A 39 1.83 -19.53 -14.25
C GLU A 39 0.41 -19.07 -14.60
N LEU A 40 -0.09 -18.00 -13.98
CA LEU A 40 -1.41 -17.44 -14.32
C LEU A 40 -1.47 -17.02 -15.80
N ARG A 41 -0.41 -16.38 -16.32
CA ARG A 41 -0.30 -15.94 -17.73
C ARG A 41 -0.30 -17.09 -18.74
N LYS A 42 0.04 -18.32 -18.33
CA LYS A 42 -0.06 -19.53 -19.18
C LYS A 42 -1.49 -20.04 -19.32
N THR A 43 -2.44 -19.47 -18.58
CA THR A 43 -3.86 -19.85 -18.59
C THR A 43 -4.78 -18.66 -18.90
N PRO A 44 -4.60 -17.97 -20.04
CA PRO A 44 -5.22 -16.67 -20.32
C PRO A 44 -6.75 -16.74 -20.52
N ASP A 45 -7.33 -17.91 -20.75
CA ASP A 45 -8.78 -18.08 -20.98
C ASP A 45 -9.58 -18.34 -19.70
N ASP A 46 -8.92 -18.53 -18.56
CA ASP A 46 -9.58 -18.80 -17.27
C ASP A 46 -9.97 -17.50 -16.57
N GLU A 47 -11.25 -17.37 -16.19
CA GLU A 47 -11.80 -16.14 -15.58
C GLU A 47 -11.14 -15.77 -14.25
N ILE A 48 -10.69 -16.77 -13.47
CA ILE A 48 -10.01 -16.51 -12.19
C ILE A 48 -8.56 -16.10 -12.44
N SER A 49 -7.88 -16.73 -13.39
CA SER A 49 -6.55 -16.27 -13.83
C SER A 49 -6.62 -14.84 -14.36
N LYS A 50 -7.64 -14.48 -15.15
CA LYS A 50 -7.88 -13.10 -15.62
C LYS A 50 -8.06 -12.13 -14.47
N PHE A 51 -8.92 -12.44 -13.50
CA PHE A 51 -9.15 -11.58 -12.35
C PHE A 51 -7.91 -11.39 -11.47
N MET A 52 -7.15 -12.46 -11.22
CA MET A 52 -5.93 -12.39 -10.42
C MET A 52 -4.79 -11.68 -11.16
N LEU A 53 -4.71 -11.84 -12.49
CA LEU A 53 -3.79 -11.08 -13.33
C LEU A 53 -4.21 -9.61 -13.41
N GLU A 54 -5.50 -9.30 -13.48
CA GLU A 54 -5.99 -7.92 -13.48
C GLU A 54 -5.66 -7.20 -12.17
N ILE A 55 -5.88 -7.84 -11.02
CA ILE A 55 -5.45 -7.29 -9.72
C ILE A 55 -3.93 -7.13 -9.66
N TYR A 56 -3.19 -8.13 -10.17
CA TYR A 56 -1.73 -8.08 -10.16
C TYR A 56 -1.18 -6.98 -11.09
N ASP A 57 -1.62 -6.94 -12.35
CA ASP A 57 -1.20 -5.97 -13.35
C ASP A 57 -1.67 -4.55 -12.94
N GLN A 58 -2.84 -4.39 -12.30
CA GLN A 58 -3.26 -3.12 -11.71
C GLN A 58 -2.35 -2.70 -10.53
N SER A 59 -1.78 -3.66 -9.81
CA SER A 59 -0.78 -3.38 -8.75
C SER A 59 0.63 -3.09 -9.29
N GLN A 60 0.95 -3.51 -10.52
CA GLN A 60 2.24 -3.29 -11.19
C GLN A 60 2.21 -2.16 -12.24
N GLY A 61 1.02 -1.73 -12.66
CA GLY A 61 0.76 -1.04 -13.92
C GLY A 61 0.36 0.42 -13.83
N GLN A 62 1.05 1.22 -13.00
CA GLN A 62 1.35 2.59 -13.43
C GLN A 62 2.70 2.61 -14.16
N ASN A 63 2.78 1.85 -15.26
CA ASN A 63 3.81 1.98 -16.30
C ASN A 63 3.44 1.08 -17.49
N GLN A 64 2.65 1.61 -18.42
CA GLN A 64 2.79 1.29 -19.84
C GLN A 64 2.14 2.40 -20.67
N SER A 65 2.97 3.35 -21.07
CA SER A 65 2.79 4.15 -22.27
C SER A 65 2.67 3.20 -23.46
N ASN A 66 1.58 3.33 -24.21
CA ASN A 66 1.54 2.82 -25.58
C ASN A 66 2.43 3.72 -26.44
N ASP A 67 3.39 3.11 -27.13
CA ASP A 67 4.15 3.74 -28.19
C ASP A 67 3.21 4.31 -29.26
N VAL A 68 3.17 5.63 -29.36
CA VAL A 68 2.82 6.34 -30.60
C VAL A 68 3.96 7.32 -30.87
N ALA A 69 4.47 7.24 -32.08
CA ALA A 69 5.61 7.98 -32.60
C ALA A 69 5.66 9.44 -32.13
N TYR A 70 6.85 9.85 -31.73
CA TYR A 70 7.20 11.25 -31.48
C TYR A 70 7.14 12.00 -32.80
N ASP A 71 5.99 12.58 -33.13
CA ASP A 71 5.89 13.68 -34.08
C ASP A 71 5.74 14.99 -33.30
N SER A 72 6.78 15.81 -33.44
CA SER A 72 6.87 17.16 -32.91
C SER A 72 5.89 18.07 -33.64
N ASN A 73 4.73 18.32 -33.05
CA ASN A 73 3.99 19.60 -33.04
C ASN A 73 2.50 19.35 -32.82
N ALA A 74 2.02 19.53 -31.59
CA ALA A 74 0.64 19.94 -31.35
C ALA A 74 0.51 20.51 -29.93
N ASN A 75 0.21 21.81 -29.85
CA ASN A 75 -0.46 22.39 -28.70
C ASN A 75 -1.72 21.57 -28.41
N ASN A 76 -1.78 20.88 -27.27
CA ASN A 76 -3.07 20.52 -26.69
C ASN A 76 -2.96 20.41 -25.17
N THR A 77 -3.62 21.38 -24.55
CA THR A 77 -4.04 21.47 -23.17
C THR A 77 -4.76 20.21 -22.71
N ASP A 78 -4.17 19.49 -21.76
CA ASP A 78 -4.91 18.71 -20.78
C ASP A 78 -4.31 18.98 -19.39
N ASP A 79 -4.66 20.17 -18.88
CA ASP A 79 -4.40 20.61 -17.52
C ASP A 79 -5.24 19.75 -16.56
N THR A 80 -4.69 18.60 -16.15
CA THR A 80 -4.99 18.12 -14.80
C THR A 80 -4.52 19.21 -13.85
N ASN A 81 -5.42 19.81 -13.05
CA ASN A 81 -5.10 20.91 -12.14
C ASN A 81 -4.05 20.48 -11.10
N ILE A 82 -2.76 20.61 -11.44
CA ILE A 82 -1.63 20.43 -10.54
C ILE A 82 -1.38 21.78 -9.88
N SER A 83 -1.81 21.94 -8.63
CA SER A 83 -1.44 23.13 -7.87
C SER A 83 0.01 22.98 -7.38
N ALA A 84 0.86 23.93 -7.75
CA ALA A 84 2.20 24.03 -7.18
C ALA A 84 2.08 24.29 -5.66
N ILE A 85 2.83 23.53 -4.86
CA ILE A 85 2.85 23.66 -3.41
C ILE A 85 3.86 24.74 -3.07
N GLY A 86 3.37 25.91 -2.65
CA GLY A 86 4.18 27.08 -2.31
C GLY A 86 4.79 27.01 -0.91
N GLY A 87 4.22 26.19 -0.03
CA GLY A 87 4.78 25.96 1.30
C GLY A 87 3.93 25.04 2.18
N VAL A 88 4.36 24.89 3.44
CA VAL A 88 3.69 24.03 4.44
C VAL A 88 2.23 24.43 4.67
N SER A 89 1.89 25.71 4.50
CA SER A 89 0.52 26.24 4.59
C SER A 89 -0.45 25.47 3.70
N ASP A 90 -0.01 25.02 2.54
CA ASP A 90 -0.86 24.40 1.53
C ASP A 90 -1.14 22.93 1.85
N LEU A 91 -0.32 22.33 2.73
CA LEU A 91 -0.51 20.97 3.24
C LEU A 91 -1.35 20.91 4.51
N VAL A 92 -1.65 22.05 5.15
CA VAL A 92 -2.36 22.05 6.44
C VAL A 92 -3.69 21.30 6.31
N GLY A 93 -3.90 20.37 7.24
CA GLY A 93 -5.06 19.50 7.26
C GLY A 93 -4.70 18.04 7.54
N THR A 94 -5.71 17.19 7.39
CA THR A 94 -5.62 15.75 7.59
C THR A 94 -5.71 15.05 6.24
N TRP A 95 -4.75 14.17 5.96
CA TRP A 95 -4.62 13.43 4.72
C TRP A 95 -4.63 11.95 5.02
N ILE A 96 -5.54 11.22 4.38
CA ILE A 96 -5.82 9.81 4.69
C ILE A 96 -5.60 8.98 3.45
N TRP A 97 -4.82 7.92 3.61
CA TRP A 97 -4.83 6.79 2.71
C TRP A 97 -5.43 5.61 3.46
N GLY A 98 -6.31 4.88 2.79
CA GLY A 98 -6.97 3.72 3.37
C GLY A 98 -7.16 2.65 2.32
N HIS A 99 -6.95 1.41 2.73
CA HIS A 99 -7.26 0.24 1.92
C HIS A 99 -7.99 -0.77 2.79
N SER A 100 -9.15 -1.23 2.34
CA SER A 100 -9.85 -2.36 2.92
C SER A 100 -9.77 -3.53 1.95
N GLY A 101 -9.25 -4.65 2.43
CA GLY A 101 -9.20 -5.92 1.72
C GLY A 101 -10.35 -6.85 2.08
N SER A 102 -10.18 -8.12 1.73
CA SER A 102 -11.21 -9.16 1.90
C SER A 102 -11.65 -9.34 3.36
N MET A 103 -12.94 -9.60 3.52
CA MET A 103 -13.59 -9.93 4.78
C MET A 103 -13.53 -11.44 5.02
N THR A 104 -13.20 -11.84 6.24
CA THR A 104 -13.19 -13.24 6.66
C THR A 104 -14.45 -13.55 7.47
N LYS A 105 -15.09 -14.69 7.16
CA LYS A 105 -16.23 -15.24 7.91
C LYS A 105 -15.88 -16.65 8.42
N THR A 106 -16.52 -17.08 9.51
CA THR A 106 -16.49 -18.49 9.93
C THR A 106 -17.25 -19.37 8.94
N THR A 107 -17.11 -20.69 9.07
CA THR A 107 -17.97 -21.67 8.37
C THR A 107 -19.45 -21.54 8.74
N THR A 108 -19.75 -20.97 9.91
CA THR A 108 -21.12 -20.64 10.36
C THR A 108 -21.59 -19.25 9.92
N GLY A 109 -20.81 -18.53 9.10
CA GLY A 109 -21.18 -17.23 8.54
C GLY A 109 -20.93 -16.02 9.47
N VAL A 110 -20.36 -16.22 10.65
CA VAL A 110 -20.04 -15.14 11.61
C VAL A 110 -18.87 -14.32 11.08
N TYR A 111 -19.02 -12.99 11.07
CA TYR A 111 -17.95 -12.09 10.66
C TYR A 111 -16.78 -12.12 11.64
N LEU A 112 -15.57 -12.39 11.13
CA LEU A 112 -14.35 -12.46 11.94
C LEU A 112 -13.50 -11.19 11.85
N GLY A 113 -13.72 -10.36 10.83
CA GLY A 113 -12.89 -9.18 10.54
C GLY A 113 -12.49 -9.11 9.08
N GLY A 114 -11.68 -8.13 8.71
CA GLY A 114 -11.09 -8.02 7.37
C GLY A 114 -9.67 -7.48 7.43
N ASN A 115 -8.96 -7.64 6.33
CA ASN A 115 -7.66 -6.97 6.17
C ASN A 115 -7.93 -5.49 5.93
N ALA A 116 -7.23 -4.61 6.64
CA ALA A 116 -7.41 -3.18 6.47
C ALA A 116 -6.14 -2.43 6.84
N SER A 117 -5.85 -1.38 6.10
CA SER A 117 -4.77 -0.45 6.39
C SER A 117 -5.30 0.97 6.34
N ARG A 118 -4.85 1.81 7.26
CA ARG A 118 -5.13 3.24 7.29
C ARG A 118 -3.88 3.99 7.71
N PHE A 119 -3.46 4.92 6.88
CA PHE A 119 -2.35 5.82 7.15
C PHE A 119 -2.90 7.25 7.14
N THR A 120 -2.51 8.04 8.13
CA THR A 120 -3.01 9.40 8.30
C THR A 120 -1.87 10.32 8.63
N TYR A 121 -1.71 11.35 7.82
CA TYR A 121 -0.85 12.50 8.11
C TYR A 121 -1.72 13.68 8.53
N GLN A 122 -1.35 14.35 9.61
CA GLN A 122 -1.92 15.62 10.01
C GLN A 122 -0.82 16.66 10.02
N PHE A 123 -0.89 17.62 9.09
CA PHE A 123 0.03 18.74 9.02
C PHE A 123 -0.59 19.96 9.70
N LEU A 124 0.14 20.52 10.66
CA LEU A 124 -0.26 21.71 11.40
C LEU A 124 0.42 22.95 10.79
N ALA A 125 -0.22 24.11 10.91
CA ALA A 125 0.27 25.37 10.35
C ALA A 125 1.67 25.79 10.84
N ASN A 126 2.09 25.30 12.01
CA ASN A 126 3.41 25.55 12.58
C ASN A 126 4.52 24.60 12.05
N GLY A 127 4.24 23.81 11.02
CA GLY A 127 5.18 22.83 10.46
C GLY A 127 5.35 21.57 11.29
N THR A 128 4.51 21.34 12.30
CA THR A 128 4.46 20.04 12.98
C THR A 128 3.65 19.06 12.16
N VAL A 129 4.10 17.81 12.09
CA VAL A 129 3.36 16.70 11.47
C VAL A 129 3.13 15.59 12.48
N GLN A 130 1.93 15.02 12.44
CA GLN A 130 1.59 13.81 13.17
C GLN A 130 1.24 12.71 12.16
N TYR A 131 1.79 11.54 12.36
CA TYR A 131 1.49 10.36 11.55
C TYR A 131 0.88 9.28 12.43
N THR A 132 -0.20 8.68 11.95
CA THR A 132 -0.78 7.46 12.52
C THR A 132 -0.94 6.41 11.43
N GLY A 133 -0.39 5.23 11.67
CA GLY A 133 -0.54 4.07 10.80
C GLY A 133 -1.16 2.90 11.53
N ILE A 134 -2.18 2.30 10.92
CA ILE A 134 -2.87 1.13 11.42
C ILE A 134 -2.90 0.10 10.31
N MET A 135 -2.47 -1.11 10.58
CA MET A 135 -2.61 -2.25 9.68
C MET A 135 -3.22 -3.40 10.46
N THR A 136 -4.23 -4.04 9.89
CA THR A 136 -4.92 -5.21 10.44
C THR A 136 -4.92 -6.31 9.40
N VAL A 137 -4.53 -7.50 9.83
CA VAL A 137 -4.56 -8.73 9.03
C VAL A 137 -5.33 -9.79 9.78
N MET A 138 -6.25 -10.45 9.09
CA MET A 138 -7.05 -11.56 9.61
C MET A 138 -6.60 -12.88 8.96
N THR A 139 -6.13 -13.82 9.77
CA THR A 139 -5.66 -15.13 9.29
C THR A 139 -6.13 -16.23 10.22
N GLY A 140 -6.89 -17.21 9.74
CA GLY A 140 -7.27 -18.39 10.53
C GLY A 140 -8.04 -18.08 11.81
N GLY A 141 -8.86 -17.01 11.82
CA GLY A 141 -9.56 -16.53 13.02
C GLY A 141 -8.71 -15.66 13.96
N CYS A 142 -7.42 -15.49 13.67
CA CYS A 142 -6.51 -14.62 14.39
C CYS A 142 -6.51 -13.21 13.80
N ARG A 143 -6.52 -12.19 14.67
CA ARG A 143 -6.29 -10.79 14.29
C ARG A 143 -4.86 -10.41 14.64
N LEU A 144 -4.12 -9.97 13.64
CA LEU A 144 -2.84 -9.31 13.79
C LEU A 144 -3.01 -7.83 13.49
N GLN A 145 -2.64 -6.97 14.43
CA GLN A 145 -2.69 -5.52 14.25
C GLN A 145 -1.32 -4.90 14.54
N ALA A 146 -0.87 -4.04 13.64
CA ALA A 146 0.27 -3.16 13.84
C ALA A 146 -0.22 -1.71 13.94
N PHE A 147 0.32 -0.98 14.90
CA PHE A 147 -0.02 0.42 15.15
C PHE A 147 1.24 1.24 15.35
N THR A 148 1.35 2.33 14.59
CA THR A 148 2.49 3.25 14.62
C THR A 148 2.01 4.66 14.80
N THR A 149 2.65 5.42 15.70
CA THR A 149 2.46 6.86 15.81
C THR A 149 3.81 7.57 15.76
N LYS A 150 3.93 8.54 14.86
CA LYS A 150 5.12 9.39 14.75
C LYS A 150 4.71 10.86 14.92
N LYS A 151 5.63 11.67 15.43
CA LYS A 151 5.52 13.14 15.44
C LYS A 151 6.81 13.72 14.90
N GLY A 152 6.73 14.83 14.19
CA GLY A 152 7.90 15.40 13.55
C GLY A 152 7.70 16.82 13.07
N ARG A 153 8.65 17.28 12.26
CA ARG A 153 8.55 18.55 11.55
C ARG A 153 8.65 18.36 10.06
N VAL A 154 7.84 19.11 9.32
CA VAL A 154 7.81 19.14 7.86
C VAL A 154 8.46 20.42 7.35
N SER A 155 9.26 20.29 6.30
CA SER A 155 9.73 21.41 5.48
C SER A 155 9.52 21.09 4.01
N ILE A 156 9.27 22.12 3.21
CA ILE A 156 9.05 22.00 1.77
C ILE A 156 10.03 22.93 1.05
N LYS A 157 10.69 22.39 0.04
CA LYS A 157 11.56 23.13 -0.87
C LYS A 157 11.22 22.74 -2.30
N GLY A 158 10.47 23.59 -2.99
CA GLY A 158 9.91 23.26 -4.30
C GLY A 158 8.94 22.09 -4.20
N ASP A 159 9.13 21.08 -5.05
CA ASP A 159 8.35 19.84 -5.08
C ASP A 159 8.82 18.78 -4.06
N THR A 160 9.75 19.13 -3.17
CA THR A 160 10.38 18.18 -2.26
C THR A 160 9.95 18.46 -0.84
N MET A 161 9.34 17.47 -0.20
CA MET A 161 8.97 17.48 1.21
C MET A 161 9.97 16.67 2.02
N THR A 162 10.46 17.24 3.11
CA THR A 162 11.27 16.53 4.11
C THR A 162 10.52 16.49 5.42
N ILE A 163 10.37 15.30 5.99
CA ILE A 163 9.78 15.10 7.31
C ILE A 163 10.84 14.54 8.25
N ALA A 164 11.20 15.31 9.28
CA ALA A 164 12.07 14.86 10.36
C ALA A 164 11.20 14.34 11.52
N PHE A 165 11.07 13.01 11.63
CA PHE A 165 10.35 12.36 12.71
C PHE A 165 11.22 12.21 13.97
N SER A 166 10.61 12.50 15.11
CA SER A 166 11.11 12.10 16.42
C SER A 166 10.93 10.58 16.63
N PRO A 167 11.55 9.99 17.67
CA PRO A 167 11.33 8.59 18.00
C PRO A 167 9.84 8.24 18.06
N ALA A 168 9.47 7.14 17.43
CA ALA A 168 8.08 6.77 17.20
C ALA A 168 7.64 5.61 18.09
N ASN A 169 6.35 5.56 18.42
CA ASN A 169 5.79 4.41 19.12
C ASN A 169 5.28 3.40 18.10
N PHE A 170 5.66 2.14 18.28
CA PHE A 170 5.17 1.01 17.50
C PHE A 170 4.61 -0.05 18.45
N SER A 171 3.48 -0.64 18.08
CA SER A 171 2.92 -1.79 18.79
C SER A 171 2.41 -2.84 17.82
N ARG A 172 2.52 -4.10 18.25
CA ARG A 172 1.99 -5.27 17.56
C ARG A 172 1.10 -6.05 18.53
N ASP A 173 -0.10 -6.36 18.08
CA ASP A 173 -1.10 -7.14 18.81
C ASP A 173 -1.54 -8.34 17.96
N ASP A 174 -1.47 -9.55 18.52
CA ASP A 174 -1.75 -10.81 17.86
C ASP A 174 -2.65 -11.65 18.78
N THR A 175 -3.92 -11.84 18.39
CA THR A 175 -4.90 -12.51 19.25
C THR A 175 -4.62 -14.00 19.45
N CYS A 176 -3.86 -14.63 18.55
CA CYS A 176 -3.51 -16.05 18.64
C CYS A 176 -2.13 -16.30 19.24
N SER A 177 -1.33 -15.24 19.41
CA SER A 177 -0.08 -15.32 20.16
C SER A 177 0.10 -14.10 21.06
N PRO A 178 -0.76 -13.90 22.09
CA PRO A 178 -0.71 -12.71 22.93
C PRO A 178 0.63 -12.54 23.65
N ALA A 179 1.32 -13.64 23.97
CA ALA A 179 2.66 -13.63 24.55
C ALA A 179 3.74 -13.02 23.63
N LYS A 180 3.45 -12.87 22.32
CA LYS A 180 4.33 -12.21 21.32
C LYS A 180 3.91 -10.78 21.02
N ASN A 181 2.94 -10.23 21.77
CA ASN A 181 2.58 -8.82 21.67
C ASN A 181 3.70 -7.98 22.24
N TYR A 182 3.98 -6.85 21.60
CA TYR A 182 5.02 -5.96 22.07
C TYR A 182 4.72 -4.51 21.74
N LYS A 183 5.36 -3.64 22.52
CA LYS A 183 5.49 -2.22 22.25
C LYS A 183 6.96 -1.90 22.20
N LYS A 184 7.37 -1.09 21.23
CA LYS A 184 8.74 -0.61 21.13
C LYS A 184 8.76 0.83 20.64
N THR A 185 9.84 1.50 20.99
CA THR A 185 10.17 2.80 20.43
C THR A 185 11.08 2.59 19.23
N LEU A 186 10.70 3.13 18.08
CA LEU A 186 11.53 3.19 16.88
C LEU A 186 12.43 4.44 16.96
N PRO A 187 13.65 4.38 16.41
CA PRO A 187 14.52 5.55 16.36
C PRO A 187 13.89 6.70 15.56
N ALA A 188 14.42 7.90 15.76
CA ALA A 188 14.13 9.03 14.89
C ALA A 188 14.57 8.73 13.45
N GLU A 189 13.82 9.24 12.48
CA GLU A 189 14.12 9.05 11.07
C GLU A 189 13.75 10.30 10.26
N THR A 190 14.36 10.45 9.09
CA THR A 190 14.01 11.51 8.14
C THR A 190 13.51 10.86 6.87
N GLU A 191 12.30 11.23 6.47
CA GLU A 191 11.68 10.79 5.23
C GLU A 191 11.69 11.95 4.23
N VAL A 192 12.01 11.65 2.97
CA VAL A 192 12.04 12.64 1.88
C VAL A 192 11.15 12.15 0.76
N TYR A 193 10.27 13.03 0.29
CA TYR A 193 9.29 12.73 -0.74
C TYR A 193 9.30 13.81 -1.83
N LYS A 194 9.11 13.39 -3.07
CA LYS A 194 8.53 14.27 -4.07
C LYS A 194 7.04 14.38 -3.82
N ILE A 195 6.48 15.58 -3.90
CA ILE A 195 5.08 15.83 -3.59
C ILE A 195 4.34 16.51 -4.74
N LYS A 196 3.10 16.11 -4.92
CA LYS A 196 2.17 16.70 -5.88
C LYS A 196 0.78 16.75 -5.24
N VAL A 197 0.11 17.89 -5.32
CA VAL A 197 -1.33 17.97 -5.00
C VAL A 197 -2.10 17.91 -6.31
N LYS A 198 -3.07 16.99 -6.38
CA LYS A 198 -3.99 16.86 -7.51
C LYS A 198 -5.43 16.90 -7.01
N ASN A 199 -6.34 17.28 -7.89
CA ASN A 199 -7.77 17.11 -7.65
C ASN A 199 -8.25 15.96 -8.55
N ASP A 200 -8.83 14.93 -7.95
CA ASP A 200 -9.32 13.75 -8.64
C ASP A 200 -10.80 13.54 -8.28
N TYR A 201 -11.70 13.66 -9.26
CA TYR A 201 -13.16 13.60 -9.07
C TYR A 201 -13.69 14.50 -7.93
N GLY A 202 -13.14 15.71 -7.78
CA GLY A 202 -13.53 16.65 -6.72
C GLY A 202 -12.85 16.39 -5.37
N GLN A 203 -12.09 15.31 -5.25
CA GLN A 203 -11.31 14.98 -4.05
C GLN A 203 -9.87 15.50 -4.19
N THR A 204 -9.48 16.42 -3.32
CA THR A 204 -8.08 16.85 -3.23
C THR A 204 -7.22 15.73 -2.66
N GLN A 205 -6.13 15.41 -3.34
CA GLN A 205 -5.18 14.36 -2.97
C GLN A 205 -3.75 14.90 -2.91
N LEU A 206 -3.00 14.48 -1.89
CA LEU A 206 -1.56 14.68 -1.76
C LEU A 206 -0.87 13.37 -2.17
N CYS A 207 -0.22 13.37 -3.32
CA CYS A 207 0.61 12.27 -3.79
C CYS A 207 2.05 12.47 -3.34
N MET A 208 2.59 11.46 -2.67
CA MET A 208 3.95 11.43 -2.13
C MET A 208 4.71 10.31 -2.84
N THR A 209 5.82 10.65 -3.48
CA THR A 209 6.66 9.71 -4.22
C THR A 209 7.97 9.52 -3.49
N GLY A 210 8.16 8.33 -2.94
CA GLY A 210 9.41 7.85 -2.34
C GLY A 210 10.00 6.76 -3.22
N LYS A 211 9.90 5.51 -2.77
CA LYS A 211 10.16 4.33 -3.62
C LYS A 211 9.02 4.12 -4.63
N ASP A 212 7.79 4.27 -4.15
CA ASP A 212 6.55 4.19 -4.92
C ASP A 212 5.73 5.48 -4.67
N GLU A 213 4.77 5.77 -5.54
CA GLU A 213 3.81 6.87 -5.32
C GLU A 213 2.64 6.40 -4.46
N THR A 214 2.23 7.20 -3.48
CA THR A 214 1.00 6.99 -2.70
C THR A 214 0.24 8.29 -2.56
N CYS A 215 -1.05 8.28 -2.91
CA CYS A 215 -1.93 9.45 -2.83
C CYS A 215 -2.87 9.38 -1.62
N PHE A 216 -2.84 10.41 -0.80
CA PHE A 216 -3.66 10.57 0.39
C PHE A 216 -4.78 11.57 0.11
N SER A 217 -6.01 11.23 0.45
CA SER A 217 -7.17 12.12 0.28
C SER A 217 -7.29 13.09 1.44
N LYS A 218 -7.56 14.35 1.14
CA LYS A 218 -7.86 15.37 2.16
C LYS A 218 -9.20 15.07 2.84
N GLN A 219 -9.23 15.10 4.17
CA GLN A 219 -10.46 14.96 4.96
C GLN A 219 -11.16 16.29 5.16
#